data_AF-A0A815YD01-F1
#
_entry.id   AF-A0A815YD01-F1
#
_cell.length_a   1.000
_cell.length_b   1.000
_cell.length_c   1.000
_cell.angle_alpha   90.00
_cell.angle_beta   90.00
_cell.angle_gamma   90.00
#
_symmetry.space_group_name_H-M   'P 1'
#
loop_
_entity.id
_entity.type
_entity.pdbx_description
1 polymer ?
#
loop_
_entity_poly.entity_id
_entity_poly.type
_entity_poly.pdbx_seq_one_letter_code
_entity_poly.pdbx_strand_id
1 'polypeptide(L)'
;MNILLISFQIDRSFNNLQSIRIDNIPKDKLISLLVHLSELPCVHSLNSQTTDSIEDLSHIYQLIFSLPKLKSNELYLCGCECSISIPVSNNTKISPIEYLKIAHSYTFDELNALISYTPNLRHLKLSHISKDESDIEDMLPVNLNNLIHLSIFTVYLDFNKVELFFEKMNSKLKILHVIAYSNRDITYLYAYRWEKLISQNFPQLKKFSLCFRESGYGRSCPIYDGEINQFNSPFWIQRNLIFDIEIYECNIYYSVRQYKYRWYNDINSSHEHPTKSTQLTIKYVYSSESPFILFNQIKRILNVTQIYHLNIEQQISHERLMQIIYLLPDLITINLYSLAFYQDISVLNQVFPTTSALEHAKNIKYVYLDTASGIKDIYVILSSNGIS
;
A
#
# COMPACT_ATOMS: atom_id res chain seq x y z
N MET A 1 -24.22 8.04 -17.35
CA MET A 1 -24.89 9.36 -17.38
C MET A 1 -23.82 10.37 -17.78
N ASN A 2 -23.75 10.67 -19.08
CA ASN A 2 -22.73 11.53 -19.67
C ASN A 2 -23.07 12.99 -19.35
N ILE A 3 -22.34 13.60 -18.44
CA ILE A 3 -22.36 15.06 -18.30
C ILE A 3 -21.74 15.60 -19.59
N LEU A 4 -22.57 16.27 -20.39
CA LEU A 4 -22.15 17.12 -21.50
C LEU A 4 -21.04 18.05 -20.98
N LEU A 5 -19.80 17.82 -21.43
CA LEU A 5 -18.71 18.80 -21.35
C LEU A 5 -19.11 19.99 -22.23
N ILE A 6 -19.96 20.85 -21.68
CA ILE A 6 -20.06 22.25 -22.07
C ILE A 6 -18.63 22.75 -22.16
N SER A 7 -18.31 23.44 -23.25
CA SER A 7 -17.06 24.16 -23.45
C SER A 7 -16.79 25.09 -22.26
N PHE A 8 -16.14 24.56 -21.23
CA PHE A 8 -15.69 25.32 -20.08
C PHE A 8 -14.55 26.20 -20.56
N GLN A 9 -14.85 27.45 -20.93
CA GLN A 9 -13.83 28.47 -21.14
C GLN A 9 -13.38 28.94 -19.77
N ILE A 10 -12.26 28.39 -19.29
CA ILE A 10 -11.55 28.96 -18.16
C ILE A 10 -10.83 30.19 -18.67
N ASP A 11 -11.22 31.36 -18.17
CA ASP A 11 -10.64 32.65 -18.53
C ASP A 11 -10.12 33.40 -17.28
N ARG A 12 -9.71 34.65 -17.46
CA ARG A 12 -9.20 35.52 -16.39
C ARG A 12 -10.27 35.91 -15.36
N SER A 13 -11.53 35.50 -15.48
CA SER A 13 -12.51 35.67 -14.40
C SER A 13 -12.20 34.73 -13.22
N PHE A 14 -11.50 33.62 -13.48
CA PHE A 14 -11.11 32.61 -12.48
C PHE A 14 -9.79 32.93 -11.75
N ASN A 15 -9.50 34.21 -11.49
CA ASN A 15 -8.22 34.65 -10.89
C ASN A 15 -7.90 34.02 -9.52
N ASN A 16 -8.91 33.61 -8.76
CA ASN A 16 -8.74 32.96 -7.46
C ASN A 16 -8.76 31.42 -7.53
N LEU A 17 -8.86 30.84 -8.73
CA LEU A 17 -8.89 29.39 -8.89
C LEU A 17 -7.53 28.79 -8.51
N GLN A 18 -7.56 27.83 -7.58
CA GLN A 18 -6.37 27.29 -6.95
C GLN A 18 -6.10 25.83 -7.29
N SER A 19 -7.16 25.04 -7.41
CA SER A 19 -7.07 23.60 -7.62
C SER A 19 -8.08 23.17 -8.67
N ILE A 20 -7.64 22.29 -9.56
CA ILE A 20 -8.44 21.75 -10.64
C ILE A 20 -8.35 20.24 -10.58
N ARG A 21 -9.51 19.58 -10.55
CA ARG A 21 -9.63 18.15 -10.73
C ARG A 21 -10.58 17.87 -11.88
N ILE A 22 -10.11 17.13 -12.86
CA ILE A 22 -10.92 16.74 -14.01
C ILE A 22 -10.69 15.27 -14.29
N ASP A 23 -11.78 14.52 -14.20
CA ASP A 23 -11.79 13.10 -14.48
C ASP A 23 -12.34 12.89 -15.90
N ASN A 24 -11.75 11.94 -16.63
CA ASN A 24 -12.17 11.54 -17.97
C ASN A 24 -12.16 12.69 -19.02
N ILE A 25 -11.07 13.47 -19.08
CA ILE A 25 -10.88 14.52 -20.09
C ILE A 25 -10.24 13.98 -21.38
N PRO A 26 -10.78 14.29 -22.58
CA PRO A 26 -10.10 13.99 -23.83
C PRO A 26 -8.76 14.76 -23.95
N LYS A 27 -7.77 14.18 -24.63
CA LYS A 27 -6.42 14.73 -24.82
C LYS A 27 -6.43 16.17 -25.33
N ASP A 28 -7.18 16.43 -26.39
CA ASP A 28 -7.20 17.76 -27.02
C ASP A 28 -7.81 18.82 -26.09
N LYS A 29 -8.76 18.41 -25.25
CA LYS A 29 -9.36 19.27 -24.23
C LYS A 29 -8.39 19.53 -23.08
N LEU A 30 -7.59 18.54 -22.69
CA LEU A 30 -6.53 18.72 -21.69
C LEU A 30 -5.45 19.69 -22.19
N ILE A 31 -4.99 19.54 -23.43
CA ILE A 31 -4.00 20.46 -24.03
C ILE A 31 -4.56 21.88 -24.07
N SER A 32 -5.78 22.05 -24.58
CA SER A 32 -6.46 23.35 -24.59
C SER A 32 -6.55 23.94 -23.18
N LEU A 33 -6.95 23.14 -22.19
CA LEU A 33 -7.03 23.58 -20.80
C LEU A 33 -5.68 24.07 -20.29
N LEU A 34 -4.61 23.28 -20.44
CA LEU A 34 -3.27 23.61 -19.93
C LEU A 34 -2.76 24.96 -20.45
N VAL A 35 -3.07 25.31 -21.71
CA VAL A 35 -2.75 26.63 -22.28
C VAL A 35 -3.44 27.75 -21.48
N HIS A 36 -4.73 27.60 -21.17
CA HIS A 36 -5.47 28.61 -20.40
C HIS A 36 -5.01 28.68 -18.93
N LEU A 37 -4.59 27.55 -18.34
CA LEU A 37 -4.09 27.54 -16.96
C LEU A 37 -2.81 28.35 -16.79
N SER A 38 -2.02 28.53 -17.86
CA SER A 38 -0.83 29.36 -17.82
C SER A 38 -1.14 30.85 -17.56
N GLU A 39 -2.37 31.29 -17.86
CA GLU A 39 -2.83 32.66 -17.62
C GLU A 39 -3.38 32.87 -16.22
N LEU A 40 -3.63 31.80 -15.45
CA LEU A 40 -4.24 31.90 -14.14
C LEU A 40 -3.19 32.12 -13.04
N PRO A 41 -3.34 33.16 -12.20
CA PRO A 41 -2.31 33.56 -11.26
C PRO A 41 -2.22 32.67 -10.00
N CYS A 42 -3.23 31.84 -9.73
CA CYS A 42 -3.36 31.13 -8.46
C CYS A 42 -3.42 29.60 -8.57
N VAL A 43 -3.45 29.02 -9.78
CA VAL A 43 -3.57 27.56 -9.93
C VAL A 43 -2.28 26.88 -9.49
N HIS A 44 -2.35 26.19 -8.35
CA HIS A 44 -1.22 25.49 -7.74
C HIS A 44 -1.40 23.97 -7.71
N SER A 45 -2.58 23.46 -8.01
CA SER A 45 -2.87 22.02 -8.05
C SER A 45 -3.65 21.62 -9.30
N LEU A 46 -3.17 20.59 -10.00
CA LEU A 46 -3.84 20.00 -11.16
C LEU A 46 -3.88 18.48 -11.01
N ASN A 47 -5.09 17.92 -11.01
CA ASN A 47 -5.35 16.49 -11.09
C ASN A 47 -6.17 16.20 -12.34
N SER A 48 -5.61 15.43 -13.26
CA SER A 48 -6.25 15.12 -14.53
C SER A 48 -6.19 13.63 -14.82
N GLN A 49 -7.34 13.06 -15.18
CA GLN A 49 -7.45 11.72 -15.74
C GLN A 49 -7.94 11.81 -17.18
N THR A 50 -7.20 11.20 -18.10
CA THR A 50 -7.55 11.19 -19.52
C THR A 50 -8.37 9.97 -19.90
N THR A 51 -9.27 10.11 -20.89
CA THR A 51 -10.02 8.99 -21.49
C THR A 51 -9.28 8.31 -22.63
N ASP A 52 -8.40 9.05 -23.30
CA ASP A 52 -7.83 8.65 -24.57
C ASP A 52 -6.56 7.84 -24.34
N SER A 53 -6.29 6.87 -25.23
CA SER A 53 -4.95 6.29 -25.34
C SER A 53 -4.01 7.34 -25.91
N ILE A 54 -3.04 7.79 -25.11
CA ILE A 54 -2.07 8.79 -25.55
C ILE A 54 -0.72 8.11 -25.77
N GLU A 55 -0.29 8.02 -27.02
CA GLU A 55 0.99 7.40 -27.39
C GLU A 55 2.20 8.27 -26.98
N ASP A 56 2.06 9.60 -27.02
CA ASP A 56 3.13 10.55 -26.68
C ASP A 56 2.61 11.65 -25.73
N LEU A 57 3.22 11.72 -24.54
CA LEU A 57 2.90 12.69 -23.48
C LEU A 57 3.84 13.91 -23.46
N SER A 58 4.82 13.97 -24.37
CA SER A 58 5.87 15.00 -24.35
C SER A 58 5.29 16.41 -24.31
N HIS A 59 4.30 16.69 -25.18
CA HIS A 59 3.67 18.00 -25.24
C HIS A 59 2.86 18.34 -23.97
N ILE A 60 2.18 17.35 -23.38
CA ILE A 60 1.41 17.53 -22.15
C ILE A 60 2.35 17.88 -20.99
N TYR A 61 3.46 17.16 -20.84
CA TYR A 61 4.44 17.44 -19.79
C TYR A 61 5.15 18.78 -19.97
N GLN A 62 5.50 19.16 -21.19
CA GLN A 62 6.06 20.48 -21.47
C GLN A 62 5.12 21.60 -21.04
N LEU A 63 3.82 21.46 -21.33
CA LEU A 63 2.81 22.42 -20.89
C LEU A 63 2.66 22.43 -19.36
N ILE A 64 2.56 21.27 -18.72
CA ILE A 64 2.47 21.15 -17.25
C ILE A 64 3.66 21.83 -16.58
N PHE A 65 4.89 21.55 -17.02
CA PHE A 65 6.10 22.13 -16.43
C PHE A 65 6.25 23.63 -16.69
N SER A 66 5.58 24.16 -17.71
CA SER A 66 5.54 25.60 -17.98
C SER A 66 4.61 26.39 -17.06
N LEU A 67 3.75 25.72 -16.28
CA LEU A 67 2.80 26.39 -15.39
C LEU A 67 3.50 27.02 -14.18
N PRO A 68 3.52 28.37 -14.05
CA PRO A 68 4.44 29.09 -13.17
C PRO A 68 4.11 29.00 -11.68
N LYS A 69 2.92 28.50 -11.33
CA LYS A 69 2.43 28.39 -9.94
C LYS A 69 2.08 26.98 -9.52
N LEU A 70 2.21 26.00 -10.44
CA LEU A 70 1.80 24.63 -10.21
C LEU A 70 2.75 23.92 -9.24
N LYS A 71 2.28 23.66 -8.02
CA LYS A 71 3.01 22.94 -6.98
C LYS A 71 2.69 21.45 -6.94
N SER A 72 1.48 21.06 -7.36
CA SER A 72 1.00 19.69 -7.31
C SER A 72 0.44 19.25 -8.67
N ASN A 73 0.94 18.13 -9.19
CA ASN A 73 0.44 17.53 -10.41
C ASN A 73 0.16 16.04 -10.24
N GLU A 74 -1.02 15.62 -10.70
CA GLU A 74 -1.39 14.22 -10.90
C GLU A 74 -1.89 14.04 -12.33
N LEU A 75 -1.23 13.15 -13.08
CA LEU A 75 -1.68 12.74 -14.41
C LEU A 75 -1.94 11.24 -14.41
N TYR A 76 -3.19 10.87 -14.69
CA TYR A 76 -3.63 9.48 -14.85
C TYR A 76 -4.01 9.21 -16.30
N LEU A 77 -3.52 8.10 -16.84
CA LEU A 77 -3.92 7.59 -18.14
C LEU A 77 -4.50 6.19 -18.02
N CYS A 78 -5.55 5.95 -18.80
CA CYS A 78 -6.17 4.64 -18.89
C CYS A 78 -5.49 3.82 -19.99
N GLY A 79 -4.88 2.69 -19.63
CA GLY A 79 -4.89 1.49 -20.47
C GLY A 79 -3.88 1.35 -21.62
N CYS A 80 -2.84 2.16 -21.76
CA CYS A 80 -1.81 1.94 -22.80
C CYS A 80 -0.40 2.28 -22.31
N GLU A 81 0.60 1.63 -22.93
CA GLU A 81 1.98 2.09 -22.89
C GLU A 81 2.08 3.42 -23.64
N CYS A 82 2.79 4.38 -23.06
CA CYS A 82 2.99 5.72 -23.60
C CYS A 82 4.48 6.08 -23.55
N SER A 83 4.89 6.93 -24.48
CA SER A 83 6.26 7.46 -24.58
C SER A 83 6.34 8.91 -24.12
N ILE A 84 7.52 9.30 -23.64
CA ILE A 84 7.82 10.64 -23.13
C ILE A 84 9.20 11.08 -23.63
N SER A 85 9.22 11.65 -24.84
CA SER A 85 10.44 12.19 -25.45
C SER A 85 10.63 13.67 -25.11
N ILE A 86 10.85 13.99 -23.83
CA ILE A 86 11.28 15.33 -23.41
C ILE A 86 12.80 15.37 -23.18
N PRO A 87 13.51 16.43 -23.59
CA PRO A 87 14.93 16.56 -23.29
C PRO A 87 15.14 16.75 -21.79
N VAL A 88 16.30 16.33 -21.27
CA VAL A 88 16.71 16.65 -19.91
C VAL A 88 16.81 18.18 -19.76
N SER A 89 16.28 18.71 -18.67
CA SER A 89 16.25 20.16 -18.42
C SER A 89 17.66 20.74 -18.36
N ASN A 90 17.86 21.85 -19.08
CA ASN A 90 19.10 22.64 -19.05
C ASN A 90 19.08 23.73 -17.97
N ASN A 91 18.23 23.59 -16.94
CA ASN A 91 18.00 24.54 -15.84
C ASN A 91 17.42 25.91 -16.23
N THR A 92 17.08 26.16 -17.51
CA THR A 92 16.50 27.45 -17.93
C THR A 92 14.99 27.54 -17.66
N LYS A 93 14.30 26.40 -17.62
CA LYS A 93 12.87 26.30 -17.34
C LYS A 93 12.63 25.21 -16.30
N ILE A 94 12.54 25.65 -15.06
CA ILE A 94 12.32 24.78 -13.91
C ILE A 94 10.87 24.95 -13.44
N SER A 95 10.21 23.82 -13.20
CA SER A 95 8.85 23.77 -12.68
C SER A 95 8.84 23.96 -11.15
N PRO A 96 7.86 24.68 -10.60
CA PRO A 96 7.71 24.85 -9.15
C PRO A 96 7.07 23.62 -8.46
N ILE A 97 6.86 22.52 -9.17
CA ILE A 97 6.22 21.31 -8.65
C ILE A 97 7.01 20.75 -7.46
N GLU A 98 6.30 20.58 -6.34
CA GLU A 98 6.74 19.93 -5.11
C GLU A 98 6.10 18.54 -4.93
N TYR A 99 4.97 18.27 -5.59
CA TYR A 99 4.26 16.99 -5.59
C TYR A 99 4.00 16.53 -7.03
N LEU A 100 4.54 15.37 -7.40
CA LEU A 100 4.35 14.76 -8.72
C LEU A 100 3.83 13.33 -8.57
N LYS A 101 2.74 13.02 -9.26
CA LYS A 101 2.23 11.65 -9.42
C LYS A 101 2.15 11.28 -10.89
N ILE A 102 2.94 10.28 -11.25
CA ILE A 102 3.03 9.69 -12.58
C ILE A 102 2.20 8.41 -12.56
N ALA A 103 0.94 8.49 -13.01
CA ALA A 103 0.00 7.39 -13.00
C ALA A 103 -0.25 6.80 -14.40
N HIS A 104 0.85 6.52 -15.09
CA HIS A 104 0.96 5.80 -16.35
C HIS A 104 2.31 5.08 -16.42
N SER A 105 2.53 4.25 -17.45
CA SER A 105 3.81 3.60 -17.70
C SER A 105 4.91 4.62 -17.95
N TYR A 106 6.14 4.33 -17.53
CA TYR A 106 7.31 5.17 -17.79
C TYR A 106 8.58 4.32 -17.87
N THR A 107 9.59 4.84 -18.56
CA THR A 107 10.97 4.32 -18.53
C THR A 107 11.83 5.05 -17.50
N PHE A 108 12.97 4.50 -17.08
CA PHE A 108 13.91 5.18 -16.19
C PHE A 108 14.48 6.46 -16.82
N ASP A 109 14.73 6.44 -18.13
CA ASP A 109 15.17 7.61 -18.88
C ASP A 109 14.11 8.70 -18.91
N GLU A 110 12.86 8.33 -19.15
CA GLU A 110 11.71 9.23 -19.09
C GLU A 110 11.52 9.80 -17.69
N LEU A 111 11.64 8.97 -16.65
CA LEU A 111 11.58 9.41 -15.27
C LEU A 111 12.70 10.43 -14.98
N ASN A 112 13.93 10.15 -15.41
CA ASN A 112 15.07 11.05 -15.25
C ASN A 112 14.84 12.40 -15.97
N ALA A 113 14.29 12.35 -17.18
CA ALA A 113 13.93 13.55 -17.92
C ALA A 113 12.84 14.35 -17.18
N LEU A 114 11.77 13.71 -16.71
CA LEU A 114 10.67 14.37 -15.98
C LEU A 114 11.15 15.03 -14.68
N ILE A 115 11.90 14.32 -13.85
CA ILE A 115 12.35 14.84 -12.55
C ILE A 115 13.40 15.95 -12.69
N SER A 116 14.13 16.00 -13.81
CA SER A 116 15.06 17.10 -14.11
C SER A 116 14.35 18.47 -14.21
N TYR A 117 13.04 18.49 -14.52
CA TYR A 117 12.23 19.70 -14.51
C TYR A 117 11.73 20.09 -13.11
N THR A 118 11.83 19.20 -12.11
CA THR A 118 11.25 19.37 -10.77
C THR A 118 12.29 19.26 -9.65
N PRO A 119 13.29 20.16 -9.56
CA PRO A 119 14.35 20.10 -8.54
C PRO A 119 13.85 20.36 -7.11
N ASN A 120 12.66 20.96 -6.96
CA ASN A 120 12.01 21.20 -5.67
C ASN A 120 11.07 20.06 -5.24
N LEU A 121 11.12 18.92 -5.93
CA LEU A 121 10.23 17.80 -5.69
C LEU A 121 10.41 17.24 -4.26
N ARG A 122 9.32 17.21 -3.51
CA ARG A 122 9.24 16.72 -2.13
C ARG A 122 8.48 15.40 -2.03
N HIS A 123 7.52 15.19 -2.93
CA HIS A 123 6.67 14.02 -2.97
C HIS A 123 6.62 13.46 -4.39
N LEU A 124 6.99 12.19 -4.54
CA LEU A 124 6.94 11.48 -5.80
C LEU A 124 6.10 10.22 -5.64
N LYS A 125 5.10 10.05 -6.51
CA LYS A 125 4.32 8.83 -6.61
C LYS A 125 4.40 8.27 -8.01
N LEU A 126 4.89 7.05 -8.11
CA LEU A 126 5.12 6.35 -9.35
C LEU A 126 4.13 5.19 -9.45
N SER A 127 3.54 5.02 -10.62
CA SER A 127 2.82 3.79 -10.96
C SER A 127 3.82 2.73 -11.41
N HIS A 128 3.59 2.05 -12.53
CA HIS A 128 4.43 0.96 -12.98
C HIS A 128 5.40 1.41 -14.06
N ILE A 129 6.59 0.81 -14.06
CA ILE A 129 7.56 0.94 -15.15
C ILE A 129 7.06 0.16 -16.37
N SER A 130 7.46 0.60 -17.56
CA SER A 130 7.17 -0.10 -18.81
C SER A 130 7.65 -1.56 -18.77
N LYS A 131 6.93 -2.46 -19.44
CA LYS A 131 7.32 -3.88 -19.48
C LYS A 131 8.64 -4.08 -20.24
N ASP A 132 8.87 -3.26 -21.24
CA ASP A 132 9.99 -3.38 -22.18
C ASP A 132 11.23 -2.57 -21.73
N GLU A 133 11.28 -2.20 -20.46
CA GLU A 133 12.35 -1.37 -19.91
C GLU A 133 13.71 -2.08 -19.96
N SER A 134 14.66 -1.44 -20.66
CA SER A 134 16.07 -1.81 -20.71
C SER A 134 16.81 -1.49 -19.41
N ASP A 135 17.99 -2.08 -19.27
CA ASP A 135 18.74 -2.25 -18.03
C ASP A 135 18.88 -0.98 -17.18
N ILE A 136 18.33 -1.05 -15.96
CA ILE A 136 18.50 -0.03 -14.92
C ILE A 136 19.98 0.28 -14.64
N GLU A 137 20.89 -0.60 -15.03
CA GLU A 137 22.33 -0.42 -14.95
C GLU A 137 22.84 0.83 -15.69
N ASP A 138 22.14 1.26 -16.74
CA ASP A 138 22.52 2.46 -17.51
C ASP A 138 21.96 3.76 -16.94
N MET A 139 21.02 3.68 -16.00
CA MET A 139 20.41 4.86 -15.39
C MET A 139 21.48 5.76 -14.73
N LEU A 140 21.48 7.04 -15.06
CA LEU A 140 22.38 8.00 -14.41
C LEU A 140 21.94 8.27 -12.97
N PRO A 141 22.89 8.57 -12.05
CA PRO A 141 22.54 8.98 -10.69
C PRO A 141 21.63 10.20 -10.70
N VAL A 142 20.56 10.14 -9.92
CA VAL A 142 19.56 11.21 -9.83
C VAL A 142 19.67 11.91 -8.49
N ASN A 143 19.79 13.23 -8.54
CA ASN A 143 19.79 14.07 -7.36
C ASN A 143 18.36 14.52 -6.98
N LEU A 144 17.80 13.91 -5.93
CA LEU A 144 16.49 14.22 -5.36
C LEU A 144 16.61 14.69 -3.90
N ASN A 145 17.54 15.63 -3.65
CA ASN A 145 17.88 16.17 -2.32
C ASN A 145 16.69 16.66 -1.48
N ASN A 146 15.61 17.11 -2.13
CA ASN A 146 14.41 17.63 -1.47
C ASN A 146 13.31 16.57 -1.26
N LEU A 147 13.46 15.38 -1.85
CA LEU A 147 12.48 14.32 -1.80
C LEU A 147 12.40 13.75 -0.38
N ILE A 148 11.21 13.84 0.21
CA ILE A 148 10.91 13.34 1.56
C ILE A 148 9.91 12.19 1.55
N HIS A 149 9.14 12.02 0.47
CA HIS A 149 8.15 10.97 0.34
C HIS A 149 8.20 10.35 -1.07
N LEU A 150 8.36 9.03 -1.11
CA LEU A 150 8.34 8.22 -2.32
C LEU A 150 7.31 7.10 -2.18
N SER A 151 6.46 6.97 -3.18
CA SER A 151 5.58 5.81 -3.35
C SER A 151 5.84 5.19 -4.72
N ILE A 152 6.16 3.89 -4.77
CA ILE A 152 6.49 3.18 -6.01
C ILE A 152 5.66 1.90 -6.17
N PHE A 153 5.18 1.63 -7.37
CA PHE A 153 4.54 0.38 -7.77
C PHE A 153 5.54 -0.47 -8.59
N THR A 154 5.88 -1.66 -8.12
CA THR A 154 6.99 -2.46 -8.68
C THR A 154 6.50 -3.63 -9.55
N VAL A 155 5.36 -3.46 -10.25
CA VAL A 155 4.71 -4.51 -11.07
C VAL A 155 5.67 -5.18 -12.07
N TYR A 156 6.72 -4.49 -12.53
CA TYR A 156 7.70 -5.00 -13.51
C TYR A 156 9.15 -5.01 -12.98
N LEU A 157 9.38 -4.77 -11.69
CA LEU A 157 10.71 -4.75 -11.10
C LEU A 157 10.89 -5.91 -10.12
N ASP A 158 11.91 -6.73 -10.35
CA ASP A 158 12.48 -7.53 -9.28
C ASP A 158 13.18 -6.62 -8.25
N PHE A 159 13.52 -7.19 -7.10
CA PHE A 159 14.10 -6.47 -5.98
C PHE A 159 15.51 -5.98 -6.30
N ASN A 160 16.30 -6.72 -7.10
CA ASN A 160 17.65 -6.28 -7.48
C ASN A 160 17.57 -4.96 -8.24
N LYS A 161 16.62 -4.84 -9.17
CA LYS A 161 16.36 -3.58 -9.88
C LYS A 161 15.89 -2.48 -8.93
N VAL A 162 15.09 -2.79 -7.91
CA VAL A 162 14.71 -1.80 -6.88
C VAL A 162 15.91 -1.35 -6.04
N GLU A 163 16.82 -2.24 -5.68
CA GLU A 163 18.07 -1.88 -4.98
C GLU A 163 18.90 -0.93 -5.84
N LEU A 164 19.15 -1.29 -7.10
CA LEU A 164 19.90 -0.45 -8.04
C LEU A 164 19.25 0.93 -8.24
N PHE A 165 17.91 0.99 -8.33
CA PHE A 165 17.18 2.26 -8.42
C PHE A 165 17.48 3.18 -7.24
N PHE A 166 17.43 2.61 -6.03
CA PHE A 166 17.61 3.36 -4.80
C PHE A 166 19.08 3.73 -4.54
N GLU A 167 20.04 2.90 -4.92
CA GLU A 167 21.47 3.23 -4.89
C GLU A 167 21.80 4.42 -5.78
N LYS A 168 21.10 4.55 -6.91
CA LYS A 168 21.25 5.67 -7.85
C LYS A 168 20.48 6.94 -7.43
N MET A 169 19.64 6.85 -6.39
CA MET A 169 18.81 7.96 -5.93
C MET A 169 19.41 8.61 -4.68
N ASN A 170 19.96 9.82 -4.83
CA ASN A 170 20.37 10.61 -3.67
C ASN A 170 19.18 11.41 -3.11
N SER A 171 18.70 11.06 -1.91
CA SER A 171 17.52 11.71 -1.31
C SER A 171 17.57 11.78 0.22
N LYS A 172 16.74 12.66 0.79
CA LYS A 172 16.51 12.78 2.25
C LYS A 172 15.19 12.13 2.65
N LEU A 173 14.96 10.93 2.13
CA LEU A 173 13.68 10.24 2.23
C LEU A 173 13.28 10.01 3.68
N LYS A 174 12.04 10.39 4.02
CA LYS A 174 11.43 10.18 5.34
C LYS A 174 10.31 9.14 5.28
N ILE A 175 9.65 9.01 4.14
CA ILE A 175 8.54 8.08 3.93
C ILE A 175 8.78 7.31 2.64
N LEU A 176 8.79 5.98 2.74
CA LEU A 176 8.88 5.06 1.61
C LEU A 176 7.66 4.14 1.63
N HIS A 177 6.93 4.10 0.51
CA HIS A 177 5.81 3.20 0.30
C HIS A 177 6.03 2.38 -0.97
N VAL A 178 6.08 1.07 -0.82
CA VAL A 178 6.35 0.13 -1.90
C VAL A 178 5.12 -0.74 -2.10
N ILE A 179 4.65 -0.84 -3.33
CA ILE A 179 3.56 -1.73 -3.70
C ILE A 179 4.11 -2.75 -4.70
N ALA A 180 4.38 -3.96 -4.22
CA ALA A 180 4.97 -5.06 -4.97
C ALA A 180 3.93 -6.06 -5.43
N TYR A 181 4.19 -6.74 -6.56
CA TYR A 181 3.33 -7.80 -7.11
C TYR A 181 4.08 -9.14 -7.16
N SER A 182 3.48 -10.19 -6.58
CA SER A 182 4.13 -11.45 -6.21
C SER A 182 4.48 -12.36 -7.38
N ASN A 183 3.85 -12.18 -8.54
CA ASN A 183 4.07 -13.07 -9.69
C ASN A 183 5.47 -12.94 -10.30
N ARG A 184 6.33 -12.09 -9.73
CA ARG A 184 7.66 -11.79 -10.26
C ARG A 184 8.78 -11.99 -9.28
N ASP A 185 8.59 -11.62 -8.01
CA ASP A 185 9.69 -11.69 -7.05
C ASP A 185 9.22 -11.76 -5.59
N ILE A 186 9.43 -12.92 -4.96
CA ILE A 186 9.11 -13.15 -3.55
C ILE A 186 10.15 -12.53 -2.60
N THR A 187 11.33 -12.16 -3.11
CA THR A 187 12.43 -11.64 -2.30
C THR A 187 12.12 -10.26 -1.70
N TYR A 188 11.04 -9.60 -2.15
CA TYR A 188 10.44 -8.44 -1.47
C TYR A 188 10.03 -8.72 -0.02
N LEU A 189 9.78 -9.98 0.33
CA LEU A 189 9.44 -10.38 1.69
C LEU A 189 10.68 -10.66 2.57
N TYR A 190 11.90 -10.65 2.01
CA TYR A 190 13.12 -10.82 2.80
C TYR A 190 13.50 -9.53 3.54
N ALA A 191 13.25 -9.48 4.84
CA ALA A 191 13.43 -8.24 5.62
C ALA A 191 14.89 -7.79 5.67
N TYR A 192 15.85 -8.74 5.69
CA TYR A 192 17.27 -8.40 5.73
C TYR A 192 17.72 -7.57 4.52
N ARG A 193 17.11 -7.77 3.35
CA ARG A 193 17.41 -6.99 2.14
C ARG A 193 16.94 -5.55 2.31
N TRP A 194 15.71 -5.37 2.78
CA TRP A 194 15.19 -4.05 3.09
C TRP A 194 15.99 -3.35 4.19
N GLU A 195 16.37 -4.06 5.25
CA GLU A 195 17.16 -3.51 6.35
C GLU A 195 18.51 -2.99 5.84
N LYS A 196 19.21 -3.78 5.01
CA LYS A 196 20.47 -3.37 4.37
C LYS A 196 20.25 -2.14 3.48
N LEU A 197 19.29 -2.20 2.57
CA LEU A 197 18.95 -1.14 1.63
C LEU A 197 18.61 0.18 2.33
N ILE A 198 17.73 0.14 3.34
CA ILE A 198 17.30 1.31 4.11
C ILE A 198 18.44 1.86 4.98
N SER A 199 19.27 1.00 5.56
CA SER A 199 20.41 1.43 6.38
C SER A 199 21.45 2.16 5.56
N GLN A 200 21.69 1.70 4.33
CA GLN A 200 22.70 2.26 3.42
C GLN A 200 22.20 3.55 2.75
N ASN A 201 20.96 3.55 2.25
CA ASN A 201 20.48 4.61 1.35
C ASN A 201 19.53 5.62 2.03
N PHE A 202 18.82 5.21 3.09
CA PHE A 202 17.77 6.03 3.72
C PHE A 202 17.94 6.16 5.24
N PRO A 203 19.05 6.75 5.74
CA PRO A 203 19.29 6.89 7.17
C PRO A 203 18.26 7.77 7.89
N GLN A 204 17.53 8.63 7.16
CA GLN A 204 16.52 9.53 7.71
C GLN A 204 15.08 8.98 7.62
N LEU A 205 14.92 7.73 7.16
CA LEU A 205 13.60 7.11 6.97
C LEU A 205 12.87 6.95 8.31
N LYS A 206 11.65 7.49 8.37
CA LYS A 206 10.77 7.43 9.55
C LYS A 206 9.58 6.49 9.37
N LYS A 207 9.19 6.24 8.12
CA LYS A 207 8.08 5.36 7.77
C LYS A 207 8.41 4.56 6.53
N PHE A 208 8.26 3.25 6.64
CA PHE A 208 8.34 2.30 5.55
C PHE A 208 7.02 1.55 5.51
N SER A 209 6.48 1.26 4.33
CA SER A 209 5.27 0.46 4.14
C SER A 209 5.41 -0.38 2.87
N LEU A 210 5.05 -1.67 2.95
CA LEU A 210 5.23 -2.65 1.88
C LEU A 210 3.92 -3.40 1.59
N CYS A 211 3.15 -2.93 0.62
CA CYS A 211 1.98 -3.63 0.14
C CYS A 211 2.41 -4.73 -0.86
N PHE A 212 2.43 -5.99 -0.43
CA PHE A 212 2.79 -7.13 -1.29
C PHE A 212 1.55 -7.85 -1.82
N ARG A 213 1.18 -7.57 -3.08
CA ARG A 213 -0.02 -8.10 -3.72
C ARG A 213 0.29 -9.36 -4.49
N GLU A 214 -0.55 -10.38 -4.38
CA GLU A 214 -0.40 -11.61 -5.15
C GLU A 214 -1.41 -11.63 -6.31
N SER A 215 -1.05 -12.23 -7.44
CA SER A 215 -2.04 -12.46 -8.50
C SER A 215 -2.53 -13.89 -8.35
N GLY A 216 -3.77 -14.07 -7.90
CA GLY A 216 -4.40 -15.38 -7.65
C GLY A 216 -4.65 -16.26 -8.89
N TYR A 217 -3.87 -16.11 -9.96
CA TYR A 217 -4.00 -16.89 -11.18
C TYR A 217 -2.80 -17.83 -11.32
N GLY A 218 -2.79 -18.95 -10.59
CA GLY A 218 -1.83 -20.04 -10.85
C GLY A 218 -1.55 -20.97 -9.67
N ARG A 219 -1.35 -22.25 -9.94
CA ARG A 219 -0.94 -23.27 -8.94
C ARG A 219 0.55 -23.22 -8.58
N SER A 220 1.30 -22.25 -9.09
CA SER A 220 2.77 -22.18 -9.04
C SER A 220 3.26 -20.83 -8.49
N CYS A 221 2.58 -20.29 -7.48
CA CYS A 221 3.14 -19.15 -6.77
C CYS A 221 4.35 -19.62 -5.94
N PRO A 222 5.50 -18.91 -6.00
CA PRO A 222 6.63 -19.22 -5.15
C PRO A 222 6.17 -19.19 -3.68
N ILE A 223 6.55 -20.20 -2.92
CA ILE A 223 6.27 -20.25 -1.48
C ILE A 223 7.41 -19.51 -0.79
N TYR A 224 7.07 -18.56 0.07
CA TYR A 224 8.06 -17.91 0.91
C TYR A 224 8.66 -18.94 1.86
N ASP A 225 9.96 -19.18 1.71
CA ASP A 225 10.76 -20.15 2.44
C ASP A 225 11.69 -19.51 3.47
N GLY A 226 11.64 -18.18 3.61
CA GLY A 226 12.45 -17.44 4.57
C GLY A 226 12.04 -17.71 6.02
N GLU A 227 12.93 -17.36 6.95
CA GLU A 227 12.69 -17.47 8.39
C GLU A 227 11.45 -16.68 8.85
N ILE A 228 10.79 -17.19 9.89
CA ILE A 228 9.69 -16.55 10.61
C ILE A 228 10.20 -15.27 11.29
N ASN A 229 9.35 -14.23 11.34
CA ASN A 229 9.57 -13.00 12.12
C ASN A 229 10.69 -12.07 11.63
N GLN A 230 11.06 -12.08 10.35
CA GLN A 230 12.16 -11.23 9.87
C GLN A 230 11.91 -9.72 10.03
N PHE A 231 10.64 -9.28 10.07
CA PHE A 231 10.28 -7.88 10.31
C PHE A 231 10.16 -7.49 11.80
N ASN A 232 10.54 -8.36 12.73
CA ASN A 232 10.47 -8.10 14.18
C ASN A 232 11.85 -7.79 14.79
N SER A 233 12.90 -7.62 13.97
CA SER A 233 14.23 -7.27 14.47
C SER A 233 14.24 -5.89 15.16
N PRO A 234 15.20 -5.62 16.07
CA PRO A 234 15.34 -4.30 16.72
C PRO A 234 15.40 -3.13 15.74
N PHE A 235 15.93 -3.35 14.53
CA PHE A 235 15.96 -2.34 13.47
C PHE A 235 14.55 -1.80 13.15
N TRP A 236 13.57 -2.68 12.93
CA TRP A 236 12.20 -2.31 12.58
C TRP A 236 11.49 -1.59 13.73
N ILE A 237 11.65 -2.14 14.95
CA ILE A 237 11.02 -1.63 16.17
C ILE A 237 11.57 -0.24 16.52
N GLN A 238 12.89 -0.07 16.56
CA GLN A 238 13.54 1.18 16.96
C GLN A 238 13.25 2.30 15.96
N ARG A 239 13.17 1.99 14.66
CA ARG A 239 12.85 2.99 13.63
C ARG A 239 11.37 3.34 13.53
N ASN A 240 10.50 2.70 14.33
CA ASN A 240 9.05 2.88 14.29
C ASN A 240 8.46 2.71 12.87
N LEU A 241 9.01 1.78 12.09
CA LEU A 241 8.55 1.56 10.72
C LEU A 241 7.20 0.85 10.74
N ILE A 242 6.21 1.39 10.03
CA ILE A 242 4.84 0.83 9.98
C ILE A 242 4.78 -0.22 8.89
N PHE A 243 5.07 -1.46 9.25
CA PHE A 243 4.99 -2.56 8.32
C PHE A 243 3.52 -2.99 8.10
N ASP A 244 3.06 -2.95 6.84
CA ASP A 244 1.71 -3.32 6.42
C ASP A 244 1.80 -4.16 5.15
N ILE A 245 1.68 -5.49 5.28
CA ILE A 245 1.57 -6.41 4.14
C ILE A 245 0.10 -6.55 3.79
N GLU A 246 -0.32 -6.22 2.57
CA GLU A 246 -1.65 -6.56 2.07
C GLU A 246 -1.56 -7.61 0.96
N ILE A 247 -1.96 -8.85 1.24
CA ILE A 247 -1.96 -9.93 0.26
C ILE A 247 -3.36 -10.10 -0.32
N TYR A 248 -3.41 -10.09 -1.65
CA TYR A 248 -4.58 -10.36 -2.46
C TYR A 248 -4.31 -11.70 -3.14
N GLU A 249 -4.97 -12.79 -2.76
CA GLU A 249 -4.80 -14.06 -3.46
C GLU A 249 -6.14 -14.76 -3.52
N CYS A 250 -6.52 -15.31 -4.68
CA CYS A 250 -7.65 -16.23 -4.85
C CYS A 250 -8.79 -15.94 -3.88
N ASN A 251 -9.52 -14.83 -4.10
CA ASN A 251 -10.72 -14.53 -3.33
C ASN A 251 -10.49 -14.30 -1.82
N ILE A 252 -9.24 -14.08 -1.38
CA ILE A 252 -8.90 -13.75 -0.01
C ILE A 252 -8.16 -12.43 0.00
N TYR A 253 -8.64 -11.51 0.84
CA TYR A 253 -7.96 -10.26 1.12
C TYR A 253 -7.63 -10.18 2.61
N TYR A 254 -6.34 -10.09 2.91
CA TYR A 254 -5.87 -9.90 4.27
C TYR A 254 -4.72 -8.91 4.37
N SER A 255 -4.58 -8.30 5.54
CA SER A 255 -3.48 -7.40 5.85
C SER A 255 -2.79 -7.77 7.16
N VAL A 256 -1.47 -7.69 7.19
CA VAL A 256 -0.64 -7.90 8.39
C VAL A 256 0.02 -6.59 8.77
N ARG A 257 -0.37 -6.05 9.93
CA ARG A 257 0.06 -4.74 10.40
C ARG A 257 0.81 -4.85 11.72
N GLN A 258 2.01 -4.30 11.79
CA GLN A 258 2.63 -3.99 13.08
C GLN A 258 2.03 -2.69 13.61
N TYR A 259 1.19 -2.78 14.64
CA TYR A 259 0.54 -1.60 15.19
C TYR A 259 1.50 -0.70 15.95
N LYS A 260 1.27 0.59 15.75
CA LYS A 260 1.13 1.56 16.85
C LYS A 260 -0.28 2.17 16.73
N TYR A 261 -1.15 1.88 17.69
CA TYR A 261 -2.32 2.71 18.06
C TYR A 261 -3.51 2.87 17.10
N ARG A 262 -4.50 1.96 17.14
CA ARG A 262 -5.90 2.40 16.92
C ARG A 262 -6.90 1.69 17.82
N TRP A 263 -7.04 0.37 17.70
CA TRP A 263 -8.10 -0.34 18.42
C TRP A 263 -7.82 -0.53 19.93
N TYR A 264 -6.57 -0.80 20.31
CA TYR A 264 -6.19 -0.97 21.72
C TYR A 264 -6.35 0.32 22.56
N ASN A 265 -6.20 1.52 21.97
CA ASN A 265 -6.35 2.78 22.71
C ASN A 265 -7.81 3.15 22.98
N ASP A 266 -8.72 2.76 22.09
CA ASP A 266 -10.15 3.04 22.29
C ASP A 266 -10.73 2.17 23.42
N ILE A 267 -10.04 1.09 23.81
CA ILE A 267 -10.53 0.10 24.80
C ILE A 267 -9.65 0.03 26.07
N ASN A 268 -8.33 0.23 25.97
CA ASN A 268 -7.39 0.16 27.10
C ASN A 268 -6.56 1.45 27.20
N SER A 269 -7.14 2.46 27.85
CA SER A 269 -6.46 3.74 28.17
C SER A 269 -5.43 3.62 29.31
N SER A 270 -5.21 2.42 29.87
CA SER A 270 -4.27 2.18 30.94
C SER A 270 -3.54 0.86 30.75
N HIS A 271 -2.21 0.97 30.67
CA HIS A 271 -1.17 -0.06 30.88
C HIS A 271 -0.44 -0.61 29.64
N GLU A 272 0.87 -0.38 29.73
CA GLU A 272 2.01 -0.99 29.03
C GLU A 272 2.04 -0.94 27.50
N HIS A 273 3.20 -0.53 26.96
CA HIS A 273 3.50 -0.64 25.54
C HIS A 273 3.44 -2.11 25.14
N PRO A 274 2.51 -2.53 24.25
CA PRO A 274 2.47 -3.93 23.85
C PRO A 274 3.69 -4.21 22.98
N THR A 275 4.62 -5.00 23.52
CA THR A 275 5.74 -5.60 22.78
C THR A 275 5.27 -6.59 21.72
N LYS A 276 3.98 -6.95 21.74
CA LYS A 276 3.28 -7.86 20.84
C LYS A 276 2.20 -7.08 20.08
N SER A 277 2.51 -6.59 18.88
CA SER A 277 1.67 -5.60 18.18
C SER A 277 1.21 -6.00 16.77
N THR A 278 1.52 -7.23 16.32
CA THR A 278 1.15 -7.69 14.98
C THR A 278 -0.30 -8.13 14.91
N GLN A 279 -1.06 -7.55 13.97
CA GLN A 279 -2.43 -7.92 13.68
C GLN A 279 -2.58 -8.50 12.29
N LEU A 280 -3.26 -9.65 12.19
CA LEU A 280 -3.81 -10.18 10.95
C LEU A 280 -5.26 -9.70 10.80
N THR A 281 -5.58 -9.05 9.69
CA THR A 281 -6.96 -8.69 9.34
C THR A 281 -7.40 -9.45 8.10
N ILE A 282 -8.42 -10.28 8.22
CA ILE A 282 -9.09 -10.97 7.10
C ILE A 282 -10.31 -10.15 6.73
N LYS A 283 -10.26 -9.38 5.63
CA LYS A 283 -11.43 -8.58 5.24
C LYS A 283 -12.45 -9.38 4.44
N TYR A 284 -11.98 -10.29 3.58
CA TYR A 284 -12.87 -11.07 2.74
C TYR A 284 -12.28 -12.45 2.40
N VAL A 285 -13.13 -13.48 2.37
CA VAL A 285 -12.90 -14.85 1.89
C VAL A 285 -14.16 -15.25 1.14
N TYR A 286 -14.10 -15.47 -0.18
CA TYR A 286 -15.31 -15.89 -0.91
C TYR A 286 -15.79 -17.25 -0.39
N SER A 287 -17.11 -17.43 -0.36
CA SER A 287 -17.75 -18.64 0.17
C SER A 287 -17.34 -19.92 -0.57
N SER A 288 -17.02 -19.80 -1.86
CA SER A 288 -16.58 -20.90 -2.73
C SER A 288 -15.14 -21.36 -2.48
N GLU A 289 -14.33 -20.59 -1.73
CA GLU A 289 -12.93 -20.95 -1.52
C GLU A 289 -12.77 -22.15 -0.60
N SER A 290 -11.83 -23.02 -0.98
CA SER A 290 -11.46 -24.18 -0.17
C SER A 290 -10.81 -23.72 1.13
N PRO A 291 -11.19 -24.27 2.31
CA PRO A 291 -10.52 -23.97 3.57
C PRO A 291 -9.00 -24.16 3.51
N PHE A 292 -8.53 -25.13 2.72
CA PHE A 292 -7.11 -25.40 2.51
C PHE A 292 -6.32 -24.19 1.98
N ILE A 293 -6.94 -23.37 1.11
CA ILE A 293 -6.30 -22.19 0.54
C ILE A 293 -6.05 -21.16 1.63
N LEU A 294 -7.08 -20.83 2.42
CA LEU A 294 -6.95 -19.92 3.56
C LEU A 294 -5.90 -20.40 4.57
N PHE A 295 -5.81 -21.70 4.86
CA PHE A 295 -4.80 -22.24 5.77
C PHE A 295 -3.39 -22.13 5.24
N ASN A 296 -3.17 -22.42 3.96
CA ASN A 296 -1.86 -22.22 3.37
C ASN A 296 -1.46 -20.75 3.39
N GLN A 297 -2.41 -19.83 3.21
CA GLN A 297 -2.13 -18.40 3.33
C GLN A 297 -1.74 -18.01 4.75
N ILE A 298 -2.50 -18.43 5.75
CA ILE A 298 -2.16 -18.12 7.15
C ILE A 298 -0.81 -18.73 7.52
N LYS A 299 -0.52 -19.97 7.08
CA LYS A 299 0.81 -20.57 7.28
C LYS A 299 1.92 -19.78 6.61
N ARG A 300 1.72 -19.28 5.38
CA ARG A 300 2.69 -18.40 4.70
C ARG A 300 2.91 -17.09 5.46
N ILE A 301 1.85 -16.48 5.99
CA ILE A 301 1.96 -15.28 6.84
C ILE A 301 2.78 -15.59 8.09
N LEU A 302 2.50 -16.72 8.71
CA LEU A 302 3.21 -17.15 9.91
C LEU A 302 4.69 -17.41 9.61
N ASN A 303 5.03 -17.81 8.37
CA ASN A 303 6.42 -17.84 7.89
C ASN A 303 7.06 -16.46 7.81
N VAL A 304 6.30 -15.36 7.78
CA VAL A 304 6.84 -13.99 7.71
C VAL A 304 6.81 -13.32 9.08
N THR A 305 5.74 -13.49 9.85
CA THR A 305 5.58 -12.86 11.16
C THR A 305 4.55 -13.56 12.06
N GLN A 306 4.77 -13.46 13.36
CA GLN A 306 3.93 -13.94 14.44
C GLN A 306 2.76 -12.99 14.64
N ILE A 307 1.57 -13.57 14.82
CA ILE A 307 0.31 -12.83 14.93
C ILE A 307 -0.20 -12.88 16.36
N TYR A 308 -0.51 -11.71 16.91
CA TYR A 308 -1.02 -11.54 18.27
C TYR A 308 -2.46 -11.05 18.30
N HIS A 309 -2.93 -10.45 17.22
CA HIS A 309 -4.28 -9.92 17.10
C HIS A 309 -4.90 -10.41 15.79
N LEU A 310 -6.12 -10.92 15.83
CA LEU A 310 -6.87 -11.37 14.67
C LEU A 310 -8.11 -10.50 14.52
N ASN A 311 -8.32 -9.93 13.34
CA ASN A 311 -9.52 -9.19 12.98
C ASN A 311 -10.16 -9.85 11.77
N ILE A 312 -11.45 -10.17 11.83
CA ILE A 312 -12.19 -10.77 10.71
C ILE A 312 -13.35 -9.84 10.39
N GLU A 313 -13.27 -9.11 9.28
CA GLU A 313 -14.24 -8.09 8.86
C GLU A 313 -15.41 -8.67 8.05
N GLN A 314 -15.62 -9.99 8.14
CA GLN A 314 -16.67 -10.70 7.42
C GLN A 314 -17.30 -11.80 8.28
N GLN A 315 -18.44 -12.30 7.84
CA GLN A 315 -19.06 -13.48 8.42
C GLN A 315 -18.17 -14.71 8.22
N ILE A 316 -17.89 -15.44 9.29
CA ILE A 316 -17.12 -16.69 9.26
C ILE A 316 -17.86 -17.83 9.96
N SER A 317 -17.77 -19.04 9.39
CA SER A 317 -18.27 -20.25 10.05
C SER A 317 -17.39 -20.62 11.24
N HIS A 318 -17.99 -21.22 12.26
CA HIS A 318 -17.27 -21.70 13.44
C HIS A 318 -16.10 -22.64 13.11
N GLU A 319 -16.31 -23.63 12.26
CA GLU A 319 -15.25 -24.58 11.88
C GLU A 319 -14.01 -23.87 11.31
N ARG A 320 -14.22 -22.92 10.38
CA ARG A 320 -13.14 -22.11 9.81
C ARG A 320 -12.46 -21.24 10.87
N LEU A 321 -13.21 -20.59 11.77
CA LEU A 321 -12.61 -19.80 12.85
C LEU A 321 -11.72 -20.67 13.74
N MET A 322 -12.18 -21.86 14.11
CA MET A 322 -11.41 -22.79 14.94
C MET A 322 -10.12 -23.24 14.28
N GLN A 323 -10.19 -23.54 12.98
CA GLN A 323 -9.01 -23.90 12.22
C GLN A 323 -8.02 -22.73 12.10
N ILE A 324 -8.49 -21.47 12.00
CA ILE A 324 -7.63 -20.27 12.03
C ILE A 324 -6.95 -20.14 13.40
N ILE A 325 -7.72 -20.21 14.50
CA ILE A 325 -7.19 -20.08 15.87
C ILE A 325 -6.15 -21.16 16.14
N TYR A 326 -6.36 -22.38 15.65
CA TYR A 326 -5.40 -23.47 15.79
C TYR A 326 -4.03 -23.12 15.17
N LEU A 327 -3.99 -22.36 14.07
CA LEU A 327 -2.74 -21.90 13.45
C LEU A 327 -2.08 -20.73 14.19
N LEU A 328 -2.78 -20.07 15.11
CA LEU A 328 -2.32 -18.86 15.79
C LEU A 328 -2.15 -19.11 17.31
N PRO A 329 -1.13 -19.87 17.73
CA PRO A 329 -0.99 -20.31 19.13
C PRO A 329 -0.75 -19.17 20.14
N ASP A 330 -0.20 -18.04 19.67
CA ASP A 330 0.15 -16.88 20.50
C ASP A 330 -0.89 -15.76 20.46
N LEU A 331 -2.08 -16.05 19.94
CA LEU A 331 -3.12 -15.06 19.74
C LEU A 331 -3.63 -14.50 21.08
N ILE A 332 -3.59 -13.17 21.22
CA ILE A 332 -4.01 -12.44 22.42
C ILE A 332 -5.43 -11.91 22.25
N THR A 333 -5.76 -11.37 21.08
CA THR A 333 -7.09 -10.80 20.83
C THR A 333 -7.70 -11.28 19.52
N ILE A 334 -9.03 -11.41 19.53
CA ILE A 334 -9.84 -11.67 18.34
C ILE A 334 -10.94 -10.63 18.23
N ASN A 335 -11.05 -9.99 17.07
CA ASN A 335 -12.19 -9.18 16.66
C ASN A 335 -12.95 -9.89 15.56
N LEU A 336 -14.28 -10.01 15.71
CA LEU A 336 -15.15 -10.64 14.73
C LEU A 336 -16.24 -9.64 14.34
N TYR A 337 -16.41 -9.40 13.05
CA TYR A 337 -17.51 -8.61 12.52
C TYR A 337 -18.84 -9.34 12.60
N SER A 338 -18.84 -10.65 12.33
CA SER A 338 -20.03 -11.48 12.46
C SER A 338 -19.67 -12.97 12.54
N LEU A 339 -20.32 -13.69 13.45
CA LEU A 339 -20.30 -15.16 13.51
C LEU A 339 -21.58 -15.69 12.87
N ALA A 340 -21.47 -16.69 12.00
CA ALA A 340 -22.61 -17.20 11.25
C ALA A 340 -23.69 -17.95 12.07
N PHE A 341 -23.67 -17.88 13.40
CA PHE A 341 -24.62 -18.61 14.24
C PHE A 341 -25.94 -17.86 14.46
N TYR A 342 -27.04 -18.60 14.35
CA TYR A 342 -28.35 -18.26 14.87
C TYR A 342 -28.27 -17.99 16.38
N GLN A 343 -28.59 -16.76 16.78
CA GLN A 343 -29.27 -16.32 18.01
C GLN A 343 -28.85 -16.82 19.42
N ASP A 344 -27.83 -17.66 19.63
CA ASP A 344 -27.53 -18.17 20.97
C ASP A 344 -26.05 -18.01 21.41
N ILE A 345 -25.82 -17.02 22.29
CA ILE A 345 -24.53 -16.68 22.91
C ILE A 345 -24.02 -17.82 23.84
N SER A 346 -24.91 -18.72 24.25
CA SER A 346 -24.63 -19.85 25.15
C SER A 346 -23.63 -20.88 24.58
N VAL A 347 -23.35 -20.85 23.27
CA VAL A 347 -22.47 -21.81 22.59
C VAL A 347 -20.98 -21.47 22.71
N LEU A 348 -20.59 -20.24 23.07
CA LEU A 348 -19.16 -19.89 23.22
C LEU A 348 -18.43 -20.70 24.32
N ASN A 349 -19.16 -21.28 25.27
CA ASN A 349 -18.60 -22.21 26.26
C ASN A 349 -18.53 -23.68 25.75
N GLN A 350 -19.15 -23.97 24.62
CA GLN A 350 -19.08 -25.25 23.90
C GLN A 350 -18.15 -25.19 22.67
N VAL A 351 -17.53 -24.02 22.40
CA VAL A 351 -16.81 -23.65 21.16
C VAL A 351 -15.43 -24.30 20.99
N PHE A 352 -14.96 -25.15 21.89
CA PHE A 352 -13.62 -25.75 21.79
C PHE A 352 -13.66 -27.28 21.95
N PRO A 353 -14.09 -28.03 20.92
CA PRO A 353 -14.27 -29.48 21.01
C PRO A 353 -12.99 -30.31 20.84
N THR A 354 -11.85 -29.69 20.50
CA THR A 354 -10.55 -30.37 20.40
C THR A 354 -9.60 -29.90 21.49
N THR A 355 -9.00 -30.85 22.21
CA THR A 355 -8.08 -30.59 23.34
C THR A 355 -6.95 -29.63 22.96
N SER A 356 -6.40 -29.69 21.74
CA SER A 356 -5.30 -28.82 21.32
C SER A 356 -5.71 -27.37 21.01
N ALA A 357 -6.87 -27.15 20.38
CA ALA A 357 -7.35 -25.79 20.09
C ALA A 357 -7.87 -25.10 21.36
N LEU A 358 -8.44 -25.89 22.29
CA LEU A 358 -8.80 -25.44 23.64
C LEU A 358 -7.55 -24.95 24.40
N GLU A 359 -6.42 -25.68 24.32
CA GLU A 359 -5.16 -25.24 24.96
C GLU A 359 -4.66 -23.90 24.42
N HIS A 360 -4.70 -23.68 23.10
CA HIS A 360 -4.28 -22.39 22.52
C HIS A 360 -5.26 -21.27 22.86
N ALA A 361 -6.55 -21.57 22.91
CA ALA A 361 -7.57 -20.58 23.24
C ALA A 361 -7.43 -19.99 24.64
N LYS A 362 -6.86 -20.75 25.60
CA LYS A 362 -6.55 -20.24 26.95
C LYS A 362 -5.63 -19.02 26.95
N ASN A 363 -4.85 -18.81 25.89
CA ASN A 363 -3.96 -17.65 25.75
C ASN A 363 -4.68 -16.38 25.25
N ILE A 364 -5.90 -16.53 24.70
CA ILE A 364 -6.71 -15.42 24.22
C ILE A 364 -7.27 -14.68 25.42
N LYS A 365 -6.89 -13.40 25.57
CA LYS A 365 -7.32 -12.56 26.68
C LYS A 365 -8.62 -11.81 26.38
N TYR A 366 -8.88 -11.51 25.11
CA TYR A 366 -9.99 -10.65 24.72
C TYR A 366 -10.65 -11.12 23.41
N VAL A 367 -11.98 -11.22 23.41
CA VAL A 367 -12.79 -11.51 22.22
C VAL A 367 -13.83 -10.40 22.08
N TYR A 368 -13.90 -9.82 20.89
CA TYR A 368 -14.80 -8.72 20.59
C TYR A 368 -15.69 -9.08 19.41
N LEU A 369 -16.96 -8.70 19.53
CA LEU A 369 -17.95 -8.83 18.47
C LEU A 369 -18.42 -7.43 18.06
N ASP A 370 -18.14 -7.04 16.83
CA ASP A 370 -18.65 -5.80 16.25
C ASP A 370 -20.11 -6.02 15.86
N THR A 371 -21.03 -5.23 16.41
CA THR A 371 -22.46 -5.32 16.10
C THR A 371 -22.94 -4.01 15.50
N ALA A 372 -24.03 -4.02 14.74
CA ALA A 372 -24.64 -2.79 14.20
C ALA A 372 -24.98 -1.72 15.28
N SER A 373 -24.97 -2.10 16.57
CA SER A 373 -25.16 -1.24 17.74
C SER A 373 -23.87 -0.79 18.44
N GLY A 374 -22.69 -1.10 17.90
CA GLY A 374 -21.36 -0.86 18.51
C GLY A 374 -20.62 -2.15 18.90
N ILE A 375 -19.37 -2.01 19.35
CA ILE A 375 -18.53 -3.13 19.85
C ILE A 375 -19.12 -3.62 21.17
N LYS A 376 -19.41 -4.93 21.27
CA LYS A 376 -19.76 -5.57 22.55
C LYS A 376 -18.57 -6.40 23.02
N ASP A 377 -18.11 -6.13 24.23
CA ASP A 377 -17.12 -6.96 24.91
C ASP A 377 -17.75 -8.31 25.24
N ILE A 378 -17.18 -9.38 24.70
CA ILE A 378 -17.50 -10.74 25.13
C ILE A 378 -16.30 -11.21 25.95
N TYR A 379 -16.35 -10.98 27.26
CA TYR A 379 -15.39 -11.57 28.18
C TYR A 379 -15.59 -13.09 28.20
N VAL A 380 -14.86 -13.80 27.34
CA VAL A 380 -14.75 -15.25 27.48
C VAL A 380 -13.72 -15.52 28.57
N ILE A 381 -14.19 -15.66 29.80
CA ILE A 381 -13.38 -16.22 30.88
C ILE A 381 -13.27 -17.72 30.57
N LEU A 382 -12.21 -18.13 29.87
CA LEU A 382 -11.82 -19.54 29.77
C LEU A 382 -11.19 -19.97 31.11
N SER A 383 -11.96 -19.95 32.19
CA SER A 383 -11.54 -20.58 33.44
C SER A 383 -11.63 -22.08 33.27
N SER A 384 -10.52 -22.76 33.50
CA SER A 384 -10.43 -24.21 33.65
C SER A 384 -11.44 -24.69 34.70
N ASN A 385 -12.61 -25.15 34.27
CA ASN A 385 -13.43 -25.97 35.14
C ASN A 385 -12.77 -27.35 35.22
N GLY A 386 -12.18 -27.57 36.40
CA GLY A 386 -11.54 -28.81 36.77
C GLY A 386 -12.49 -29.99 36.66
N ILE A 387 -11.89 -31.12 36.32
CA ILE A 387 -12.44 -32.45 36.53
C ILE A 387 -12.64 -32.62 38.04
N SER A 388 -13.90 -32.69 38.47
CA SER A 388 -14.39 -33.62 39.50
C SER A 388 -15.91 -33.72 39.41
#